data_AF-Q1YNH6-F1
#
_entry.id   AF-Q1YNH6-F1
#
_cell.length_a   1.000
_cell.length_b   1.000
_cell.length_c   1.000
_cell.angle_alpha   90.00
_cell.angle_beta   90.00
_cell.angle_gamma   90.00
#
_symmetry.space_group_name_H-M   'P 1'
#
loop_
_entity.id
_entity.type
_entity.pdbx_description
1 polymer ?
#
loop_
_entity_poly.entity_id
_entity_poly.type
_entity_poly.pdbx_seq_one_letter_code
_entity_poly.pdbx_strand_id
1 'polypeptide(L)'
;MRSPDMAKHLILVHGRSVKPAGSLMAAMVETALREGLRRADAGIALSDLEAGDLKLSFIYYGDINNEIAAADPAKRAILAATNDPRYAFRPALPFDLIEAGYALTSALRRFNRTTYRAVLAEAEDWRLLDEAADIASLFGQLFTFGFLNDRLISSALPDLSAYLTSQIVSSAIRSRLQSVLLPAMEARDDICLLTHSMGCIVAWDVLWKLSYMSEYEPLRARGGHVARWITCGCPLGEPGVRRNLLGGWARANEEFPRQIRQWRNIHAEDDYIAHVERMRSTFGAMMRAGFVGQISDRKIYNCWHYADAATGALVSNPHDLYGYLMHPAMGAAIAEWAQH
;
A
#
# COMPACT_ATOMS: atom_id res chain seq x y z
N MET A 1 -28.63 14.77 3.80
CA MET A 1 -28.16 16.07 3.27
C MET A 1 -26.68 16.19 3.60
N ARG A 2 -25.80 16.17 2.59
CA ARG A 2 -24.35 16.38 2.79
C ARG A 2 -24.14 17.81 3.30
N SER A 3 -23.30 17.98 4.32
CA SER A 3 -22.82 19.32 4.72
C SER A 3 -22.02 19.89 3.53
N PRO A 4 -22.23 21.14 3.12
CA PRO A 4 -21.55 21.73 1.97
C PRO A 4 -20.01 21.79 2.06
N ASP A 5 -19.42 21.51 3.24
CA ASP A 5 -17.97 21.57 3.49
C ASP A 5 -17.23 20.22 3.43
N MET A 6 -17.90 19.09 3.18
CA MET A 6 -17.29 17.75 3.29
C MET A 6 -16.81 17.21 1.94
N ALA A 7 -15.52 17.34 1.63
CA ALA A 7 -14.94 16.80 0.40
C ALA A 7 -14.73 15.27 0.48
N LYS A 8 -14.87 14.56 -0.64
CA LYS A 8 -14.43 13.17 -0.79
C LYS A 8 -12.95 13.16 -1.09
N HIS A 9 -12.16 12.52 -0.23
CA HIS A 9 -10.71 12.53 -0.33
C HIS A 9 -10.15 11.10 -0.31
N LEU A 10 -9.68 10.63 -1.47
CA LEU A 10 -8.93 9.40 -1.62
C LEU A 10 -7.44 9.67 -1.37
N ILE A 11 -6.90 9.07 -0.32
CA ILE A 11 -5.47 9.16 0.01
C ILE A 11 -4.84 7.80 -0.26
N LEU A 12 -3.90 7.73 -1.19
CA LEU A 12 -3.21 6.49 -1.56
C LEU A 12 -1.78 6.45 -1.02
N VAL A 13 -1.40 5.35 -0.38
CA VAL A 13 -0.05 5.09 0.13
C VAL A 13 0.53 3.89 -0.59
N HIS A 14 1.62 4.08 -1.34
CA HIS A 14 2.28 3.00 -2.07
C HIS A 14 3.04 2.04 -1.15
N GLY A 15 3.51 0.93 -1.70
CA GLY A 15 4.33 -0.08 -1.02
C GLY A 15 5.83 0.11 -1.19
N ARG A 16 6.59 -0.96 -0.91
CA ARG A 16 8.05 -1.01 -1.09
C ARG A 16 8.50 -1.21 -2.54
N SER A 17 7.64 -1.80 -3.39
CA SER A 17 7.95 -2.19 -4.78
C SER A 17 8.41 -1.01 -5.66
N VAL A 18 8.77 -1.27 -6.91
CA VAL A 18 9.39 -0.34 -7.89
C VAL A 18 9.05 1.14 -7.64
N LYS A 19 10.10 1.92 -7.29
CA LYS A 19 10.05 3.32 -6.87
C LYS A 19 10.67 4.24 -7.94
N PRO A 20 9.95 4.59 -9.02
CA PRO A 20 10.40 5.58 -9.99
C PRO A 20 10.29 6.99 -9.40
N ALA A 21 10.51 8.03 -10.22
CA ALA A 21 10.26 9.40 -9.80
C ALA A 21 8.83 9.58 -9.26
N GLY A 22 8.67 10.38 -8.22
CA GLY A 22 7.41 10.49 -7.49
C GLY A 22 6.27 11.04 -8.34
N SER A 23 6.56 11.97 -9.25
CA SER A 23 5.61 12.52 -10.23
C SER A 23 5.12 11.45 -11.22
N LEU A 24 6.03 10.64 -11.76
CA LEU A 24 5.71 9.56 -12.69
C LEU A 24 4.88 8.48 -12.00
N MET A 25 5.25 8.12 -10.77
CA MET A 25 4.48 7.17 -9.96
C MET A 25 3.06 7.70 -9.68
N ALA A 26 2.92 8.96 -9.30
CA ALA A 26 1.62 9.59 -9.04
C ALA A 26 0.73 9.57 -10.29
N ALA A 27 1.28 9.94 -11.45
CA ALA A 27 0.57 9.95 -12.73
C ALA A 27 0.12 8.54 -13.14
N MET A 28 0.98 7.53 -12.96
CA MET A 28 0.64 6.14 -13.26
C MET A 28 -0.39 5.58 -12.29
N VAL A 29 -0.30 5.91 -11.00
CA VAL A 29 -1.30 5.53 -10.00
C VAL A 29 -2.68 6.06 -10.38
N GLU A 30 -2.76 7.34 -10.77
CA GLU A 30 -4.01 7.93 -11.22
C GLU A 30 -4.53 7.26 -12.50
N THR A 31 -3.65 7.00 -13.47
CA THR A 31 -3.98 6.31 -14.73
C THR A 31 -4.51 4.90 -14.49
N ALA A 32 -3.84 4.12 -13.64
CA ALA A 32 -4.23 2.78 -13.25
C ALA A 32 -5.56 2.76 -12.48
N LEU A 33 -5.76 3.73 -11.59
CA LEU A 33 -7.01 3.90 -10.84
C LEU A 33 -8.19 4.21 -11.77
N ARG A 34 -8.03 5.15 -12.71
CA ARG A 34 -9.06 5.47 -13.71
C ARG A 34 -9.44 4.25 -14.53
N GLU A 35 -8.46 3.41 -14.89
CA GLU A 35 -8.73 2.16 -15.60
C GLU A 35 -9.52 1.15 -14.74
N GLY A 36 -9.20 1.03 -13.45
CA GLY A 36 -9.98 0.23 -12.50
C GLY A 36 -11.43 0.70 -12.36
N LEU A 37 -11.64 2.02 -12.26
CA LEU A 37 -12.98 2.63 -12.21
C LEU A 37 -13.76 2.38 -13.50
N ARG A 38 -13.12 2.54 -14.66
CA ARG A 38 -13.72 2.24 -15.98
C ARG A 38 -14.16 0.79 -16.08
N ARG A 39 -13.30 -0.15 -15.67
CA ARG A 39 -13.61 -1.59 -15.68
C ARG A 39 -14.69 -1.99 -14.68
N ALA A 40 -14.87 -1.21 -13.62
CA ALA A 40 -15.93 -1.39 -12.65
C ALA A 40 -17.28 -0.78 -13.10
N ASP A 41 -17.34 -0.16 -14.28
CA ASP A 41 -18.49 0.64 -14.76
C ASP A 41 -18.86 1.77 -13.78
N ALA A 42 -17.85 2.33 -13.09
CA ALA A 42 -18.02 3.34 -12.06
C ALA A 42 -17.99 4.78 -12.64
N GLY A 43 -18.84 5.04 -13.65
CA GLY A 43 -18.80 6.29 -14.42
C GLY A 43 -18.84 7.57 -13.58
N ILE A 44 -19.70 7.63 -12.56
CA ILE A 44 -19.80 8.81 -11.67
C ILE A 44 -18.49 9.06 -10.91
N ALA A 45 -17.92 8.03 -10.28
CA ALA A 45 -16.69 8.20 -9.50
C ALA A 45 -15.48 8.51 -10.40
N LEU A 46 -15.48 8.00 -11.64
CA LEU A 46 -14.50 8.36 -12.66
C LEU A 46 -14.63 9.85 -13.04
N SER A 47 -15.84 10.32 -13.35
CA SER A 47 -16.08 11.73 -13.66
C SER A 47 -15.74 12.65 -12.50
N ASP A 48 -16.08 12.29 -11.27
CA ASP A 48 -15.73 13.06 -10.08
C ASP A 48 -14.22 13.17 -9.89
N LEU A 49 -13.47 12.08 -10.16
CA LEU A 49 -12.00 12.09 -10.13
C LEU A 49 -11.41 12.99 -11.21
N GLU A 50 -11.97 12.95 -12.42
CA GLU A 50 -11.52 13.76 -13.56
C GLU A 50 -11.83 15.26 -13.39
N ALA A 51 -12.96 15.57 -12.74
CA ALA A 51 -13.37 16.94 -12.42
C ALA A 51 -12.67 17.50 -11.17
N GLY A 52 -12.08 16.64 -10.33
CA GLY A 52 -11.45 17.01 -9.06
C GLY A 52 -12.41 17.07 -7.86
N ASP A 53 -13.68 16.69 -8.04
CA ASP A 53 -14.68 16.56 -6.98
C ASP A 53 -14.36 15.38 -6.04
N LEU A 54 -13.75 14.33 -6.58
CA LEU A 54 -13.06 13.29 -5.82
C LEU A 54 -11.57 13.64 -5.76
N LYS A 55 -11.15 14.23 -4.66
CA LYS A 55 -9.75 14.61 -4.45
C LYS A 55 -8.88 13.36 -4.30
N LEU A 56 -7.80 13.28 -5.08
CA LEU A 56 -6.77 12.24 -4.97
C LEU A 56 -5.47 12.83 -4.41
N SER A 57 -4.97 12.27 -3.31
CA SER A 57 -3.62 12.55 -2.80
C SER A 57 -2.76 11.30 -2.81
N PHE A 58 -1.59 11.39 -3.42
CA PHE A 58 -0.62 10.30 -3.44
C PHE A 58 0.51 10.53 -2.44
N ILE A 59 0.70 9.57 -1.54
CA ILE A 59 1.73 9.60 -0.50
C ILE A 59 2.96 8.85 -0.99
N TYR A 60 3.93 9.62 -1.49
CA TYR A 60 5.21 9.11 -1.95
C TYR A 60 6.28 9.21 -0.87
N TYR A 61 6.99 8.10 -0.66
CA TYR A 61 8.17 8.00 0.21
C TYR A 61 9.29 7.16 -0.42
N GLY A 62 9.19 6.85 -1.72
CA GLY A 62 10.18 6.04 -2.42
C GLY A 62 11.56 6.70 -2.53
N ASP A 63 11.67 8.03 -2.40
CA ASP A 63 12.94 8.76 -2.31
C ASP A 63 13.78 8.29 -1.10
N ILE A 64 13.13 8.11 0.05
CA ILE A 64 13.77 7.65 1.28
C ILE A 64 14.23 6.20 1.12
N ASN A 65 13.37 5.33 0.58
CA ASN A 65 13.74 3.92 0.42
C ASN A 65 14.84 3.74 -0.65
N ASN A 66 14.80 4.50 -1.75
CA ASN A 66 15.82 4.43 -2.79
C ASN A 66 17.17 4.95 -2.29
N GLU A 67 17.18 5.98 -1.45
CA GLU A 67 18.41 6.45 -0.81
C GLU A 67 19.03 5.37 0.09
N ILE A 68 18.20 4.66 0.86
CA ILE A 68 18.65 3.52 1.68
C ILE A 68 19.18 2.39 0.80
N ALA A 69 18.46 2.03 -0.26
CA ALA A 69 18.87 0.99 -1.20
C ALA A 69 20.18 1.35 -1.91
N ALA A 70 20.36 2.63 -2.28
CA ALA A 70 21.57 3.13 -2.92
C ALA A 70 22.82 3.02 -2.02
N ALA A 71 22.72 2.68 -0.74
CA ALA A 71 23.89 2.35 0.09
C ALA A 71 24.63 1.10 -0.41
N ASP A 72 23.92 0.18 -1.05
CA ASP A 72 24.48 -0.99 -1.73
C ASP A 72 24.91 -0.61 -3.17
N PRO A 73 26.19 -0.78 -3.55
CA PRO A 73 26.68 -0.47 -4.90
C PRO A 73 25.90 -1.15 -6.04
N ALA A 74 25.44 -2.40 -5.85
CA ALA A 74 24.68 -3.13 -6.87
C ALA A 74 23.30 -2.51 -7.06
N LYS A 75 22.62 -2.17 -5.95
CA LYS A 75 21.31 -1.47 -5.99
C LYS A 75 21.44 -0.03 -6.48
N ARG A 76 22.56 0.65 -6.21
CA ARG A 76 22.84 1.98 -6.76
C ARG A 76 22.94 1.96 -8.29
N ALA A 77 23.53 0.91 -8.87
CA ALA A 77 23.68 0.81 -10.32
C ALA A 77 22.35 0.71 -11.07
N ILE A 78 21.33 0.09 -10.47
CA ILE A 78 19.98 -0.02 -11.06
C ILE A 78 19.12 1.24 -10.84
N LEU A 79 19.46 2.08 -9.85
CA LEU A 79 18.82 3.38 -9.59
C LEU A 79 19.33 4.45 -10.56
N ALA A 80 19.21 4.17 -11.86
CA ALA A 80 19.78 4.97 -12.94
C ALA A 80 18.96 6.23 -13.29
N ALA A 81 17.75 6.38 -12.74
CA ALA A 81 16.92 7.57 -12.92
C ALA A 81 17.09 8.55 -11.75
N THR A 82 16.57 9.76 -11.94
CA THR A 82 16.60 10.82 -10.93
C THR A 82 15.18 11.26 -10.61
N ASN A 83 14.90 11.54 -9.35
CA ASN A 83 13.60 12.00 -8.88
C ASN A 83 13.37 13.49 -9.18
N ASP A 84 12.15 13.97 -8.95
CA ASP A 84 11.77 15.37 -9.20
C ASP A 84 12.43 16.35 -8.21
N PRO A 85 12.45 17.67 -8.50
CA PRO A 85 12.98 18.68 -7.59
C PRO A 85 12.36 18.63 -6.18
N ARG A 86 11.07 18.26 -6.10
CA ARG A 86 10.33 18.07 -4.83
C ARG A 86 11.00 17.04 -3.91
N TYR A 87 11.69 16.07 -4.49
CA TYR A 87 12.41 15.01 -3.81
C TYR A 87 13.92 15.18 -3.96
N ALA A 88 14.40 16.43 -4.10
CA ALA A 88 15.80 16.80 -4.14
C ALA A 88 16.65 15.98 -5.13
N PHE A 89 16.07 15.58 -6.27
CA PHE A 89 16.76 14.79 -7.28
C PHE A 89 17.41 13.50 -6.73
N ARG A 90 16.77 12.86 -5.74
CA ARG A 90 17.25 11.59 -5.16
C ARG A 90 17.24 10.48 -6.23
N PRO A 91 18.06 9.43 -6.08
CA PRO A 91 18.05 8.28 -7.00
C PRO A 91 16.67 7.64 -7.14
N ALA A 92 16.34 7.19 -8.35
CA ALA A 92 15.07 6.54 -8.66
C ALA A 92 15.26 5.36 -9.62
N LEU A 93 14.29 4.44 -9.64
CA LEU A 93 14.26 3.39 -10.66
C LEU A 93 13.75 3.95 -11.99
N PRO A 94 14.22 3.41 -13.13
CA PRO A 94 13.62 3.70 -14.43
C PRO A 94 12.13 3.37 -14.46
N PHE A 95 11.37 4.15 -15.23
CA PHE A 95 9.91 4.04 -15.29
C PHE A 95 9.42 3.07 -16.38
N ASP A 96 10.26 2.74 -17.36
CA ASP A 96 9.89 2.03 -18.59
C ASP A 96 9.22 0.67 -18.32
N LEU A 97 9.68 -0.06 -17.29
CA LEU A 97 9.09 -1.36 -16.92
C LEU A 97 7.64 -1.23 -16.43
N ILE A 98 7.33 -0.14 -15.73
CA ILE A 98 5.98 0.14 -15.24
C ILE A 98 5.07 0.48 -16.42
N GLU A 99 5.55 1.29 -17.36
CA GLU A 99 4.79 1.65 -18.56
C GLU A 99 4.51 0.43 -19.45
N ALA A 100 5.52 -0.42 -19.66
CA ALA A 100 5.37 -1.67 -20.40
C ALA A 100 4.38 -2.62 -19.70
N GLY A 101 4.50 -2.81 -18.38
CA GLY A 101 3.57 -3.62 -17.60
C GLY A 101 2.14 -3.09 -17.61
N TYR A 102 1.98 -1.76 -17.60
CA TYR A 102 0.68 -1.12 -17.77
C TYR A 102 0.08 -1.43 -19.13
N ALA A 103 0.83 -1.28 -20.22
CA ALA A 103 0.34 -1.55 -21.57
C ALA A 103 -0.14 -3.01 -21.74
N LEU A 104 0.65 -3.97 -21.23
CA LEU A 104 0.30 -5.39 -21.23
C LEU A 104 -0.98 -5.67 -20.42
N THR A 105 -1.06 -5.14 -19.19
CA THR A 105 -2.21 -5.33 -18.30
C THR A 105 -3.45 -4.58 -18.79
N SER A 106 -3.26 -3.46 -19.51
CA SER A 106 -4.33 -2.66 -20.08
C SER A 106 -5.04 -3.40 -21.22
N ALA A 107 -4.29 -4.17 -22.01
CA ALA A 107 -4.83 -5.00 -23.10
C ALA A 107 -5.75 -6.14 -22.62
N LEU A 108 -5.69 -6.51 -21.32
CA LEU A 108 -6.54 -7.55 -20.75
C LEU A 108 -7.99 -7.07 -20.59
N ARG A 109 -8.93 -7.85 -21.12
CA ARG A 109 -10.38 -7.55 -21.04
C ARG A 109 -11.04 -8.00 -19.74
N ARG A 110 -10.48 -8.99 -19.05
CA ARG A 110 -11.08 -9.64 -17.88
C ARG A 110 -10.03 -9.94 -16.84
N PHE A 111 -10.41 -9.87 -15.57
CA PHE A 111 -9.55 -10.12 -14.42
C PHE A 111 -10.17 -11.25 -13.59
N ASN A 112 -10.08 -12.47 -14.12
CA ASN A 112 -10.63 -13.66 -13.50
C ASN A 112 -9.61 -14.80 -13.57
N ARG A 113 -9.92 -15.92 -12.92
CA ARG A 113 -9.04 -17.10 -12.85
C ARG A 113 -8.54 -17.58 -14.21
N THR A 114 -9.38 -17.50 -15.26
CA THR A 114 -9.02 -17.98 -16.60
C THR A 114 -7.98 -17.08 -17.24
N THR A 115 -8.21 -15.76 -17.22
CA THR A 115 -7.23 -14.79 -17.73
C THR A 115 -5.94 -14.83 -16.92
N TYR A 116 -6.03 -14.94 -15.60
CA TYR A 116 -4.86 -15.05 -14.74
C TYR A 116 -4.00 -16.27 -15.07
N ARG A 117 -4.63 -17.45 -15.24
CA ARG A 117 -3.91 -18.66 -15.68
C ARG A 117 -3.29 -18.53 -17.07
N ALA A 118 -3.91 -17.77 -17.98
CA ALA A 118 -3.33 -17.49 -19.28
C ALA A 118 -2.07 -16.63 -19.14
N VAL A 119 -2.11 -15.58 -18.30
CA VAL A 119 -0.91 -14.78 -17.97
C VAL A 119 0.19 -15.67 -17.38
N LEU A 120 -0.13 -16.55 -16.43
CA LEU A 120 0.84 -17.49 -15.85
C LEU A 120 1.37 -18.55 -16.84
N ALA A 121 0.69 -18.80 -17.96
CA ALA A 121 1.16 -19.73 -18.98
C ALA A 121 2.18 -19.09 -19.93
N GLU A 122 2.12 -17.76 -20.07
CA GLU A 122 2.99 -16.98 -20.97
C GLU A 122 4.12 -16.27 -20.21
N ALA A 123 3.94 -16.01 -18.92
CA ALA A 123 4.93 -15.41 -18.05
C ALA A 123 5.64 -16.46 -17.20
N GLU A 124 6.97 -16.39 -17.15
CA GLU A 124 7.75 -17.06 -16.12
C GLU A 124 7.24 -16.66 -14.74
N ASP A 125 7.11 -17.68 -13.90
CA ASP A 125 6.46 -17.49 -12.63
C ASP A 125 7.46 -17.16 -11.52
N TRP A 126 7.57 -15.87 -11.18
CA TRP A 126 8.33 -15.42 -10.01
C TRP A 126 7.67 -15.78 -8.66
N ARG A 127 6.67 -16.68 -8.62
CA ARG A 127 6.27 -17.44 -7.41
C ARG A 127 7.48 -18.03 -6.65
N LEU A 128 8.64 -18.19 -7.28
CA LEU A 128 9.77 -19.00 -6.80
C LEU A 128 11.17 -18.34 -6.78
N LEU A 129 11.35 -17.08 -7.19
CA LEU A 129 12.70 -16.51 -7.32
C LEU A 129 12.97 -15.48 -6.23
N ASP A 130 13.69 -15.95 -5.20
CA ASP A 130 14.45 -15.26 -4.16
C ASP A 130 13.77 -14.15 -3.34
N GLU A 131 13.03 -13.20 -3.92
CA GLU A 131 12.42 -12.09 -3.17
C GLU A 131 11.32 -12.53 -2.20
N ALA A 132 10.41 -13.41 -2.61
CA ALA A 132 9.35 -13.91 -1.70
C ALA A 132 9.93 -14.77 -0.57
N ALA A 133 10.97 -15.56 -0.87
CA ALA A 133 11.73 -16.33 0.11
C ALA A 133 12.55 -15.44 1.05
N ASP A 134 13.15 -14.36 0.54
CA ASP A 134 13.87 -13.33 1.29
C ASP A 134 12.93 -12.53 2.19
N ILE A 135 11.73 -12.19 1.72
CA ILE A 135 10.70 -11.51 2.50
C ILE A 135 10.16 -12.43 3.59
N ALA A 136 9.79 -13.67 3.25
CA ALA A 136 9.29 -14.65 4.21
C ALA A 136 10.38 -15.05 5.23
N SER A 137 11.63 -15.22 4.78
CA SER A 137 12.76 -15.52 5.65
C SER A 137 13.16 -14.33 6.51
N LEU A 138 13.07 -13.08 6.03
CA LEU A 138 13.24 -11.88 6.86
C LEU A 138 12.13 -11.77 7.91
N PHE A 139 10.86 -12.00 7.54
CA PHE A 139 9.74 -12.08 8.49
C PHE A 139 9.82 -13.29 9.44
N GLY A 140 10.63 -14.30 9.13
CA GLY A 140 11.00 -15.36 10.08
C GLY A 140 12.18 -14.95 10.98
N GLN A 141 13.27 -14.47 10.39
CA GLN A 141 14.57 -14.24 11.03
C GLN A 141 14.61 -13.02 11.96
N LEU A 142 13.93 -11.91 11.61
CA LEU A 142 13.72 -10.77 12.52
C LEU A 142 12.96 -11.17 13.80
N PHE A 143 12.33 -12.36 13.82
CA PHE A 143 11.28 -12.70 14.77
C PHE A 143 11.48 -14.03 15.53
N THR A 144 12.54 -14.79 15.23
CA THR A 144 13.00 -15.94 16.04
C THR A 144 14.06 -15.61 17.09
N PHE A 145 14.75 -14.47 16.99
CA PHE A 145 15.75 -14.06 17.98
C PHE A 145 15.54 -12.60 18.36
N GLY A 146 15.25 -12.35 19.64
CA GLY A 146 15.35 -11.00 20.19
C GLY A 146 16.77 -10.46 19.99
N PHE A 147 16.89 -9.30 19.33
CA PHE A 147 17.99 -8.34 19.47
C PHE A 147 19.45 -8.84 19.37
N LEU A 148 19.75 -9.97 18.70
CA LEU A 148 21.11 -10.55 18.75
C LEU A 148 21.78 -10.92 17.42
N ASN A 149 21.27 -10.51 16.25
CA ASN A 149 22.09 -10.67 15.03
C ASN A 149 21.84 -9.60 13.95
N ASP A 150 22.40 -8.41 14.15
CA ASP A 150 22.30 -7.25 13.24
C ASP A 150 22.86 -7.46 11.83
N ARG A 151 23.65 -8.52 11.60
CA ARG A 151 24.34 -8.75 10.33
C ARG A 151 23.54 -9.51 9.27
N LEU A 152 22.52 -10.28 9.63
CA LEU A 152 21.71 -11.06 8.67
C LEU A 152 20.42 -10.33 8.27
N ILE A 153 19.92 -9.43 9.12
CA ILE A 153 18.69 -8.67 8.90
C ILE A 153 18.84 -7.63 7.77
N SER A 154 20.06 -7.18 7.48
CA SER A 154 20.34 -6.02 6.61
C SER A 154 20.48 -6.34 5.11
N SER A 155 20.67 -7.60 4.71
CA SER A 155 20.97 -7.94 3.31
C SER A 155 19.73 -8.10 2.42
N ALA A 156 18.64 -8.66 2.95
CA ALA A 156 17.45 -8.97 2.15
C ALA A 156 16.63 -7.72 1.79
N LEU A 157 16.20 -6.91 2.78
CA LEU A 157 15.35 -5.73 2.56
C LEU A 157 15.75 -4.55 3.47
N PRO A 158 16.77 -3.77 3.08
CA PRO A 158 17.33 -2.73 3.95
C PRO A 158 16.33 -1.61 4.26
N ASP A 159 15.36 -1.36 3.38
CA ASP A 159 14.39 -0.29 3.53
C ASP A 159 13.26 -0.61 4.53
N LEU A 160 12.73 -1.84 4.50
CA LEU A 160 11.80 -2.33 5.52
C LEU A 160 12.49 -2.46 6.88
N SER A 161 13.70 -3.01 6.90
CA SER A 161 14.50 -3.09 8.14
C SER A 161 14.74 -1.70 8.75
N ALA A 162 15.14 -0.72 7.93
CA ALA A 162 15.33 0.65 8.39
C ALA A 162 14.03 1.29 8.89
N TYR A 163 12.88 1.02 8.27
CA TYR A 163 11.59 1.50 8.79
C TYR A 163 11.26 0.89 10.17
N LEU A 164 11.53 -0.40 10.39
CA LEU A 164 11.19 -1.06 11.65
C LEU A 164 12.20 -0.76 12.77
N THR A 165 13.46 -0.44 12.44
CA THR A 165 14.54 -0.29 13.43
C THR A 165 15.02 1.15 13.62
N SER A 166 14.86 2.03 12.62
CA SER A 166 15.29 3.43 12.71
C SER A 166 14.13 4.38 12.96
N GLN A 167 14.15 5.04 14.12
CA GLN A 167 13.17 6.08 14.46
C GLN A 167 13.21 7.26 13.49
N ILE A 168 14.38 7.61 12.96
CA ILE A 168 14.54 8.73 12.02
C ILE A 168 13.84 8.39 10.69
N VAL A 169 14.15 7.21 10.12
CA VAL A 169 13.56 6.76 8.85
C VAL A 169 12.05 6.58 8.98
N SER A 170 11.61 5.91 10.04
CA SER A 170 10.20 5.63 10.25
C SER A 170 9.38 6.90 10.51
N SER A 171 9.93 7.87 11.25
CA SER A 171 9.30 9.18 11.45
C SER A 171 9.21 9.97 10.14
N ALA A 172 10.27 9.96 9.31
CA ALA A 172 10.26 10.64 8.01
C ALA A 172 9.21 10.05 7.06
N ILE A 173 9.11 8.72 6.97
CA ILE A 173 8.10 8.04 6.15
C ILE A 173 6.68 8.30 6.68
N ARG A 174 6.43 8.12 7.98
CA ARG A 174 5.11 8.40 8.58
C ARG A 174 4.68 9.86 8.39
N SER A 175 5.62 10.80 8.46
CA SER A 175 5.35 12.22 8.25
C SER A 175 4.79 12.52 6.84
N ARG A 176 5.12 11.70 5.82
CA ARG A 176 4.55 11.83 4.47
C ARG A 176 3.04 11.60 4.46
N LEU A 177 2.56 10.60 5.18
CA LEU A 177 1.11 10.34 5.33
C LEU A 177 0.48 11.37 6.26
N GLN A 178 1.11 11.65 7.41
CA GLN A 178 0.55 12.57 8.40
C GLN A 178 0.32 13.99 7.85
N SER A 179 1.20 14.48 6.98
CA SER A 179 1.08 15.82 6.39
C SER A 179 -0.14 16.00 5.48
N VAL A 180 -0.74 14.90 5.00
CA VAL A 180 -1.96 14.91 4.19
C VAL A 180 -3.17 14.47 5.00
N LEU A 181 -3.03 13.41 5.80
CA LEU A 181 -4.11 12.83 6.57
C LEU A 181 -4.62 13.76 7.67
N LEU A 182 -3.72 14.46 8.39
CA LEU A 182 -4.11 15.36 9.46
C LEU A 182 -4.95 16.54 8.94
N PRO A 183 -4.49 17.32 7.93
CA PRO A 183 -5.33 18.40 7.37
C PRO A 183 -6.67 17.90 6.83
N ALA A 184 -6.71 16.72 6.19
CA ALA A 184 -7.95 16.14 5.70
C ALA A 184 -8.94 15.83 6.84
N MET A 185 -8.46 15.22 7.93
CA MET A 185 -9.29 14.96 9.11
C MET A 185 -9.75 16.25 9.80
N GLU A 186 -8.91 17.30 9.81
CA GLU A 186 -9.26 18.61 10.37
C GLU A 186 -10.30 19.36 9.54
N ALA A 187 -10.21 19.26 8.21
CA ALA A 187 -11.23 19.72 7.27
C ALA A 187 -12.52 18.87 7.34
N ARG A 188 -12.48 17.75 8.08
CA ARG A 188 -13.54 16.74 8.15
C ARG A 188 -13.87 16.13 6.80
N ASP A 189 -12.89 16.03 5.90
CA ASP A 189 -13.04 15.29 4.65
C ASP A 189 -13.63 13.90 4.96
N ASP A 190 -14.51 13.42 4.09
CA ASP A 190 -14.82 12.00 4.06
C ASP A 190 -13.61 11.32 3.40
N ILE A 191 -12.89 10.50 4.17
CA ILE A 191 -11.57 9.97 3.77
C ILE A 191 -11.67 8.49 3.44
N CYS A 192 -11.25 8.14 2.23
CA CYS A 192 -10.84 6.78 1.89
C CYS A 192 -9.32 6.69 1.88
N LEU A 193 -8.75 5.91 2.80
CA LEU A 193 -7.34 5.59 2.82
C LEU A 193 -7.14 4.30 2.04
N LEU A 194 -6.35 4.32 0.97
CA LEU A 194 -5.99 3.14 0.18
C LEU A 194 -4.50 2.87 0.37
N THR A 195 -4.14 1.73 0.94
CA THR A 195 -2.74 1.41 1.26
C THR A 195 -2.32 0.09 0.65
N HIS A 196 -1.08 0.04 0.17
CA HIS A 196 -0.50 -1.15 -0.45
C HIS A 196 0.75 -1.62 0.28
N SER A 197 0.88 -2.94 0.51
CA SER A 197 2.13 -3.54 1.01
C SER A 197 2.66 -2.83 2.26
N MET A 198 3.91 -2.39 2.26
CA MET A 198 4.52 -1.59 3.34
C MET A 198 3.71 -0.33 3.69
N GLY A 199 2.99 0.28 2.75
CA GLY A 199 2.08 1.38 3.02
C GLY A 199 0.97 1.02 4.02
N CYS A 200 0.58 -0.25 4.13
CA CYS A 200 -0.36 -0.72 5.15
C CYS A 200 0.26 -0.65 6.56
N ILE A 201 1.55 -0.97 6.69
CA ILE A 201 2.31 -0.85 7.94
C ILE A 201 2.43 0.61 8.34
N VAL A 202 2.81 1.48 7.39
CA VAL A 202 2.92 2.92 7.60
C VAL A 202 1.58 3.51 8.07
N ALA A 203 0.48 3.15 7.39
CA ALA A 203 -0.85 3.59 7.75
C ALA A 203 -1.28 3.09 9.13
N TRP A 204 -1.02 1.82 9.45
CA TRP A 204 -1.30 1.28 10.78
C TRP A 204 -0.61 2.10 11.86
N ASP A 205 0.69 2.33 11.73
CA ASP A 205 1.48 3.07 12.73
C ASP A 205 1.01 4.52 12.88
N VAL A 206 0.68 5.18 11.77
CA VAL A 206 0.12 6.54 11.82
C VAL A 206 -1.22 6.53 12.54
N LEU A 207 -2.17 5.67 12.15
CA LEU A 207 -3.48 5.59 12.78
C LEU A 207 -3.39 5.21 14.26
N TRP A 208 -2.44 4.34 14.62
CA TRP A 208 -2.17 3.99 16.01
C TRP A 208 -1.69 5.21 16.80
N LYS A 209 -0.74 6.01 16.26
CA LYS A 209 -0.32 7.25 16.91
C LYS A 209 -1.49 8.21 17.12
N LEU A 210 -2.35 8.37 16.12
CA LEU A 210 -3.55 9.22 16.22
C LEU A 210 -4.52 8.73 17.30
N SER A 211 -4.53 7.43 17.60
CA SER A 211 -5.37 6.84 18.65
C SER A 211 -4.91 7.15 20.05
N TYR A 212 -3.59 7.21 20.30
CA TYR A 212 -3.05 7.09 21.65
C TYR A 212 -2.12 8.23 22.07
N MET A 213 -1.49 8.94 21.14
CA MET A 213 -0.56 10.00 21.51
C MET A 213 -1.31 11.27 21.91
N SER A 214 -0.84 11.96 22.96
CA SER A 214 -1.56 13.07 23.58
C SER A 214 -1.67 14.30 22.68
N GLU A 215 -0.70 14.51 21.79
CA GLU A 215 -0.71 15.61 20.81
C GLU A 215 -1.90 15.54 19.83
N TYR A 216 -2.54 14.36 19.68
CA TYR A 216 -3.70 14.17 18.82
C TYR A 216 -5.04 14.14 19.58
N GLU A 217 -5.06 14.46 20.88
CA GLU A 217 -6.30 14.57 21.66
C GLU A 217 -7.32 15.54 21.03
N PRO A 218 -6.93 16.74 20.53
CA PRO A 218 -7.88 17.65 19.88
C PRO A 218 -8.49 17.08 18.60
N LEU A 219 -7.74 16.25 17.86
CA LEU A 219 -8.24 15.56 16.66
C LEU A 219 -9.28 14.50 17.05
N ARG A 220 -9.00 13.71 18.08
CA ARG A 220 -9.92 12.68 18.60
C ARG A 220 -11.21 13.29 19.14
N ALA A 221 -11.11 14.37 19.92
CA ALA A 221 -12.26 15.09 20.47
C ALA A 221 -13.21 15.63 19.38
N ARG A 222 -12.68 15.97 18.20
CA ARG A 222 -13.46 16.41 17.03
C ARG A 222 -14.02 15.25 16.20
N GLY A 223 -13.71 14.00 16.57
CA GLY A 223 -14.17 12.80 15.87
C GLY A 223 -13.44 12.55 14.54
N GLY A 224 -12.19 12.98 14.40
CA GLY A 224 -11.38 12.70 13.19
C GLY A 224 -11.20 11.20 12.96
N HIS A 225 -11.52 10.72 11.76
CA HIS A 225 -11.48 9.29 11.41
C HIS A 225 -11.29 9.12 9.90
N VAL A 226 -10.84 7.92 9.51
CA VAL A 226 -10.89 7.39 8.15
C VAL A 226 -12.24 6.68 7.99
N ALA A 227 -13.05 7.13 7.03
CA ALA A 227 -14.36 6.54 6.78
C ALA A 227 -14.21 5.13 6.20
N ARG A 228 -13.28 4.96 5.25
CA ARG A 228 -12.95 3.65 4.67
C ARG A 228 -11.45 3.46 4.55
N TRP A 229 -10.95 2.37 5.11
CA TRP A 229 -9.58 1.91 4.87
C TRP A 229 -9.62 0.72 3.92
N ILE A 230 -9.03 0.87 2.73
CA ILE A 230 -8.83 -0.20 1.77
C ILE A 230 -7.37 -0.63 1.84
N THR A 231 -7.12 -1.91 2.13
CA THR A 231 -5.77 -2.48 2.09
C THR A 231 -5.62 -3.42 0.92
N CYS A 232 -4.46 -3.42 0.26
CA CYS A 232 -4.12 -4.37 -0.79
C CYS A 232 -2.66 -4.83 -0.68
N GLY A 233 -2.38 -6.08 -1.07
CA GLY A 233 -1.07 -6.70 -0.80
C GLY A 233 -0.66 -6.59 0.68
N CYS A 234 -1.61 -6.73 1.60
CA CYS A 234 -1.47 -6.27 2.98
C CYS A 234 -0.77 -7.31 3.88
N PRO A 235 0.42 -7.01 4.44
CA PRO A 235 1.16 -7.96 5.27
C PRO A 235 0.76 -7.88 6.76
N LEU A 236 -0.26 -7.08 7.13
CA LEU A 236 -0.64 -6.88 8.54
C LEU A 236 -1.14 -8.14 9.23
N GLY A 237 -1.57 -9.15 8.47
CA GLY A 237 -2.00 -10.41 9.05
C GLY A 237 -0.85 -11.24 9.61
N GLU A 238 0.38 -10.96 9.16
CA GLU A 238 1.58 -11.70 9.54
C GLU A 238 1.94 -11.53 11.02
N PRO A 239 2.10 -12.63 11.79
CA PRO A 239 2.50 -12.55 13.19
C PRO A 239 3.81 -11.77 13.40
N GLY A 240 4.77 -11.91 12.48
CA GLY A 240 6.02 -11.14 12.49
C GLY A 240 5.73 -9.64 12.38
N VAL A 241 5.07 -9.21 11.29
CA VAL A 241 4.70 -7.80 11.08
C VAL A 241 3.99 -7.23 12.31
N ARG A 242 2.96 -7.91 12.81
CA ARG A 242 2.15 -7.46 13.95
C ARG A 242 2.96 -7.15 15.20
N ARG A 243 4.00 -7.93 15.49
CA ARG A 243 4.88 -7.70 16.65
C ARG A 243 5.71 -6.42 16.53
N ASN A 244 5.99 -5.96 15.31
CA ASN A 244 6.77 -4.75 15.06
C ASN A 244 5.93 -3.51 14.74
N LEU A 245 4.60 -3.65 14.65
CA LEU A 245 3.71 -2.50 14.55
C LEU A 245 3.77 -1.65 15.81
N LEU A 246 3.52 -0.35 15.69
CA LEU A 246 3.14 0.45 16.84
C LEU A 246 1.86 -0.16 17.45
N GLY A 247 1.90 -0.43 18.75
CA GLY A 247 0.87 -1.21 19.45
C GLY A 247 1.20 -2.70 19.62
N GLY A 248 2.18 -3.26 18.92
CA GLY A 248 2.51 -4.70 18.95
C GLY A 248 2.92 -5.23 20.34
N TRP A 249 3.41 -4.34 21.20
CA TRP A 249 3.78 -4.62 22.60
C TRP A 249 2.90 -3.88 23.62
N ALA A 250 1.84 -3.22 23.15
CA ALA A 250 0.96 -2.48 24.02
C ALA A 250 0.08 -3.42 24.86
N ARG A 251 -0.57 -2.86 25.88
CA ARG A 251 -1.54 -3.60 26.68
C ARG A 251 -2.72 -4.03 25.81
N ALA A 252 -3.44 -5.07 26.23
CA ALA A 252 -4.66 -5.50 25.57
C ALA A 252 -5.61 -4.30 25.35
N ASN A 253 -6.13 -4.16 24.12
CA ASN A 253 -6.97 -3.03 23.65
C ASN A 253 -6.25 -1.69 23.39
N GLU A 254 -4.95 -1.61 23.63
CA GLU A 254 -4.07 -0.55 23.14
C GLU A 254 -3.28 -0.97 21.90
N GLU A 255 -3.44 -2.22 21.46
CA GLU A 255 -2.73 -2.79 20.31
C GLU A 255 -3.26 -2.31 18.95
N PHE A 256 -4.47 -1.74 18.90
CA PHE A 256 -5.19 -1.46 17.65
C PHE A 256 -5.46 0.03 17.41
N PRO A 257 -5.33 0.53 16.17
CA PRO A 257 -5.84 1.85 15.82
C PRO A 257 -7.36 1.94 15.98
N ARG A 258 -7.85 3.13 16.33
CA ARG A 258 -9.26 3.44 16.62
C ARG A 258 -9.89 4.43 15.65
N GLN A 259 -9.12 4.99 14.71
CA GLN A 259 -9.59 5.99 13.75
C GLN A 259 -10.14 5.36 12.45
N ILE A 260 -10.55 4.09 12.45
CA ILE A 260 -11.04 3.41 11.23
C ILE A 260 -12.51 3.07 11.40
N ARG A 261 -13.40 3.60 10.54
CA ARG A 261 -14.82 3.23 10.59
C ARG A 261 -15.11 1.90 9.89
N GLN A 262 -14.59 1.72 8.67
CA GLN A 262 -14.76 0.50 7.88
C GLN A 262 -13.42 0.09 7.28
N TRP A 263 -13.12 -1.22 7.30
CA TRP A 263 -11.94 -1.79 6.66
C TRP A 263 -12.34 -2.81 5.59
N ARG A 264 -11.84 -2.62 4.37
CA ARG A 264 -11.92 -3.59 3.29
C ARG A 264 -10.52 -4.03 2.87
N ASN A 265 -10.22 -5.31 2.99
CA ASN A 265 -9.00 -5.92 2.50
C ASN A 265 -9.26 -6.56 1.14
N ILE A 266 -8.43 -6.23 0.14
CA ILE A 266 -8.43 -6.83 -1.19
C ILE A 266 -7.10 -7.58 -1.34
N HIS A 267 -7.15 -8.90 -1.45
CA HIS A 267 -5.95 -9.73 -1.62
C HIS A 267 -6.01 -10.48 -2.96
N ALA A 268 -4.86 -10.61 -3.63
CA ALA A 268 -4.74 -11.36 -4.86
C ALA A 268 -4.42 -12.83 -4.59
N GLU A 269 -4.96 -13.71 -5.45
CA GLU A 269 -4.44 -15.07 -5.61
C GLU A 269 -2.92 -15.02 -5.84
N ASP A 270 -2.20 -15.93 -5.17
CA ASP A 270 -0.74 -16.09 -5.26
C ASP A 270 0.10 -14.88 -4.81
N ASP A 271 -0.49 -13.92 -4.08
CA ASP A 271 0.26 -12.87 -3.37
C ASP A 271 0.82 -13.38 -2.03
N TYR A 272 2.05 -13.90 -2.07
CA TYR A 272 2.73 -14.47 -0.89
C TYR A 272 2.97 -13.47 0.26
N ILE A 273 3.06 -12.18 -0.04
CA ILE A 273 3.28 -11.13 0.97
C ILE A 273 1.99 -10.90 1.78
N ALA A 274 0.84 -11.14 1.16
CA ALA A 274 -0.49 -11.03 1.76
C ALA A 274 -1.11 -12.41 2.06
N HIS A 275 -0.31 -13.41 2.42
CA HIS A 275 -0.80 -14.79 2.57
C HIS A 275 -1.82 -14.97 3.70
N VAL A 276 -1.82 -14.10 4.71
CA VAL A 276 -2.95 -13.99 5.63
C VAL A 276 -4.09 -13.22 4.96
N GLU A 277 -4.85 -13.96 4.14
CA GLU A 277 -5.94 -13.45 3.31
C GLU A 277 -7.16 -12.93 4.11
N ARG A 278 -7.32 -13.38 5.37
CA ARG A 278 -8.54 -13.19 6.19
C ARG A 278 -8.33 -12.17 7.31
N MET A 279 -8.19 -10.90 6.97
CA MET A 279 -8.02 -9.82 7.94
C MET A 279 -9.19 -9.73 8.91
N ARG A 280 -10.42 -10.05 8.45
CA ARG A 280 -11.61 -10.09 9.32
C ARG A 280 -11.44 -11.06 10.49
N SER A 281 -10.86 -12.22 10.24
CA SER A 281 -10.60 -13.22 11.28
C SER A 281 -9.45 -12.78 12.18
N THR A 282 -8.34 -12.33 11.59
CA THR A 282 -7.13 -11.94 12.30
C THR A 282 -7.35 -10.74 13.23
N PHE A 283 -8.14 -9.77 12.79
CA PHE A 283 -8.43 -8.52 13.52
C PHE A 283 -9.84 -8.49 14.10
N GLY A 284 -10.47 -9.65 14.29
CA GLY A 284 -11.83 -9.74 14.84
C GLY A 284 -11.99 -9.12 16.24
N ALA A 285 -10.90 -8.98 16.99
CA ALA A 285 -10.89 -8.27 18.27
C ALA A 285 -11.21 -6.78 18.13
N MET A 286 -10.79 -6.13 17.04
CA MET A 286 -11.12 -4.72 16.77
C MET A 286 -12.64 -4.52 16.61
N MET A 287 -13.32 -5.44 15.91
CA MET A 287 -14.77 -5.40 15.76
C MET A 287 -15.48 -5.63 17.09
N ARG A 288 -15.03 -6.61 17.89
CA ARG A 288 -15.62 -6.88 19.22
C ARG A 288 -15.46 -5.71 20.19
N ALA A 289 -14.35 -4.99 20.09
CA ALA A 289 -14.08 -3.80 20.89
C ALA A 289 -14.76 -2.52 20.35
N GLY A 290 -15.44 -2.59 19.20
CA GLY A 290 -16.08 -1.43 18.57
C GLY A 290 -15.11 -0.42 17.96
N PHE A 291 -13.83 -0.79 17.76
CA PHE A 291 -12.82 0.10 17.17
C PHE A 291 -12.94 0.23 15.66
N VAL A 292 -13.61 -0.73 15.03
CA VAL A 292 -13.98 -0.71 13.61
C VAL A 292 -15.36 -1.34 13.46
N GLY A 293 -16.24 -0.71 12.67
CA GLY A 293 -17.60 -1.19 12.49
C GLY A 293 -17.67 -2.49 11.68
N GLN A 294 -16.79 -2.64 10.69
CA GLN A 294 -16.74 -3.82 9.83
C GLN A 294 -15.35 -4.04 9.24
N ILE A 295 -14.95 -5.30 9.15
CA ILE A 295 -13.82 -5.77 8.33
C ILE A 295 -14.37 -6.73 7.27
N SER A 296 -14.03 -6.51 6.00
CA SER A 296 -14.41 -7.38 4.88
C SER A 296 -13.19 -7.77 4.06
N ASP A 297 -13.16 -9.01 3.56
CA ASP A 297 -12.08 -9.52 2.74
C ASP A 297 -12.60 -9.85 1.33
N ARG A 298 -11.84 -9.49 0.29
CA ARG A 298 -12.17 -9.75 -1.11
C ARG A 298 -10.96 -10.32 -1.84
N LYS A 299 -11.11 -11.55 -2.31
CA LYS A 299 -10.14 -12.19 -3.20
C LYS A 299 -10.27 -11.67 -4.62
N ILE A 300 -9.14 -11.44 -5.29
CA ILE A 300 -9.04 -11.06 -6.71
C ILE A 300 -7.99 -11.89 -7.44
N TYR A 301 -7.91 -11.74 -8.76
CA TYR A 301 -6.81 -12.26 -9.56
C TYR A 301 -6.05 -11.09 -10.17
N ASN A 302 -4.92 -10.74 -9.56
CA ASN A 302 -4.08 -9.65 -10.04
C ASN A 302 -3.27 -10.14 -11.24
N CYS A 303 -3.58 -9.61 -12.43
CA CYS A 303 -2.98 -10.02 -13.69
C CYS A 303 -1.82 -9.11 -14.14
N TRP A 304 -1.19 -8.39 -13.21
CA TRP A 304 -0.03 -7.56 -13.53
C TRP A 304 1.16 -8.42 -13.95
N HIS A 305 1.71 -8.10 -15.12
CA HIS A 305 2.88 -8.76 -15.68
C HIS A 305 3.69 -7.79 -16.54
N TYR A 306 4.99 -8.01 -16.63
CA TYR A 306 5.94 -7.17 -17.37
C TYR A 306 7.11 -8.01 -17.90
N ALA A 307 7.87 -7.48 -18.87
CA ALA A 307 9.09 -8.14 -19.32
C ALA A 307 10.24 -7.81 -18.35
N ASP A 308 10.90 -8.83 -17.82
CA ASP A 308 12.07 -8.67 -16.96
C ASP A 308 13.21 -7.98 -17.71
N ALA A 309 13.86 -7.00 -17.07
CA ALA A 309 14.88 -6.19 -17.73
C ALA A 309 16.18 -6.96 -18.03
N ALA A 310 16.48 -8.02 -17.28
CA ALA A 310 17.71 -8.79 -17.44
C ALA A 310 17.57 -9.92 -18.46
N THR A 311 16.43 -10.60 -18.46
CA THR A 311 16.17 -11.80 -19.27
C THR A 311 15.27 -11.54 -20.47
N GLY A 312 14.45 -10.48 -20.43
CA GLY A 312 13.42 -10.20 -21.42
C GLY A 312 12.20 -11.13 -21.33
N ALA A 313 12.19 -12.09 -20.41
CA ALA A 313 11.06 -12.99 -20.20
C ALA A 313 9.89 -12.24 -19.58
N LEU A 314 8.65 -12.61 -19.94
CA LEU A 314 7.47 -12.09 -19.24
C LEU A 314 7.46 -12.66 -17.82
N VAL A 315 7.11 -11.82 -16.84
CA VAL A 315 7.04 -12.16 -15.42
C VAL A 315 5.70 -11.66 -14.87
N SER A 316 5.02 -12.52 -14.12
CA SER A 316 3.79 -12.17 -13.38
C SER A 316 4.11 -11.74 -11.96
N ASN A 317 3.53 -10.62 -11.51
CA ASN A 317 3.67 -10.13 -10.14
C ASN A 317 2.28 -9.79 -9.55
N PRO A 318 1.60 -10.77 -8.91
CA PRO A 318 0.28 -10.56 -8.33
C PRO A 318 0.29 -9.63 -7.11
N HIS A 319 1.47 -9.31 -6.56
CA HIS A 319 1.60 -8.35 -5.47
C HIS A 319 1.62 -6.90 -5.96
N ASP A 320 1.88 -6.63 -7.24
CA ASP A 320 2.13 -5.26 -7.69
C ASP A 320 0.89 -4.34 -7.56
N LEU A 321 1.13 -3.11 -7.09
CA LEU A 321 0.12 -2.09 -6.82
C LEU A 321 -0.73 -1.80 -8.06
N TYR A 322 -0.12 -1.63 -9.23
CA TYR A 322 -0.85 -1.17 -10.41
C TYR A 322 -1.89 -2.19 -10.85
N GLY A 323 -1.56 -3.47 -10.74
CA GLY A 323 -2.49 -4.56 -10.95
C GLY A 323 -3.71 -4.55 -10.03
N TYR A 324 -3.52 -4.20 -8.75
CA TYR A 324 -4.63 -3.97 -7.82
C TYR A 324 -5.49 -2.78 -8.24
N LEU A 325 -4.88 -1.65 -8.60
CA LEU A 325 -5.58 -0.42 -8.99
C LEU A 325 -6.40 -0.61 -10.27
N MET A 326 -5.83 -1.33 -11.24
CA MET A 326 -6.44 -1.66 -12.52
C MET A 326 -7.57 -2.70 -12.41
N HIS A 327 -7.72 -3.36 -11.27
CA HIS A 327 -8.70 -4.42 -11.09
C HIS A 327 -10.11 -3.84 -10.85
N PRO A 328 -11.17 -4.35 -11.51
CA PRO A 328 -12.54 -3.82 -11.36
C PRO A 328 -13.07 -3.87 -9.92
N ALA A 329 -12.67 -4.87 -9.12
CA ALA A 329 -13.05 -4.94 -7.71
C ALA A 329 -12.49 -3.78 -6.85
N MET A 330 -11.31 -3.23 -7.21
CA MET A 330 -10.76 -2.05 -6.55
C MET A 330 -11.56 -0.81 -6.95
N GLY A 331 -11.79 -0.62 -8.25
CA GLY A 331 -12.65 0.45 -8.77
C GLY A 331 -14.03 0.45 -8.12
N ALA A 332 -14.69 -0.71 -8.02
CA ALA A 332 -15.98 -0.85 -7.36
C ALA A 332 -15.93 -0.49 -5.86
N ALA A 333 -14.87 -0.88 -5.14
CA ALA A 333 -14.74 -0.58 -3.71
C ALA A 333 -14.57 0.92 -3.42
N ILE A 334 -13.85 1.63 -4.30
CA ILE A 334 -13.67 3.08 -4.25
C ILE A 334 -14.97 3.78 -4.64
N ALA A 335 -15.60 3.35 -5.74
CA ALA A 335 -16.86 3.93 -6.22
C ALA A 335 -17.99 3.80 -5.18
N GLU A 336 -18.11 2.64 -4.54
CA GLU A 336 -19.05 2.42 -3.44
C GLU A 336 -18.86 3.48 -2.34
N TRP A 337 -17.62 3.74 -1.92
CA TRP A 337 -17.39 4.79 -0.91
C TRP A 337 -17.62 6.21 -1.44
N ALA A 338 -17.17 6.53 -2.66
CA ALA A 338 -17.28 7.87 -3.22
C ALA A 338 -18.75 8.31 -3.36
N GLN A 339 -19.64 7.36 -3.63
CA GLN A 339 -21.06 7.60 -3.91
C GLN A 339 -21.97 7.54 -2.68
N HIS A 340 -21.51 6.97 -1.55
CA HIS A 340 -22.25 6.97 -0.28
C HIS A 340 -22.10 8.28 0.50
#